data_AF-A0A126QY82-F1
#
_entry.id   AF-A0A126QY82-F1
#
_cell.length_a   1.000
_cell.length_b   1.000
_cell.length_c   1.000
_cell.angle_alpha   90.00
_cell.angle_beta   90.00
_cell.angle_gamma   90.00
#
_symmetry.space_group_name_H-M   'P 1'
#
loop_
_entity.id
_entity.type
_entity.pdbx_description
1 polymer ?
#
loop_
_entity_poly.entity_id
_entity_poly.type
_entity_poly.pdbx_seq_one_letter_code
_entity_poly.pdbx_strand_id
1 'polypeptide(L)'
;MVIYLIKLVVFDLDNVIIDGEGIDEIGKLVNIEDQIATITEQAMQGDIDFETSIKKRVGLLKGASTEDIKTLANEMPLMKGAKEAVSTLKENGFDVAIISGSFDIIADTIKEKLNVDNIFTNSLVEKNGILTGDVTGPLVSGSKLDVLSKFIEEAGYSLDECVAVGDGANDISMIESAGYGIAFNAKHALKENADIIVETRDLTDVLNVIIYLNSENTEEGADVDKEVAVETEVVETTDVVVENQEEEQVADATEEVVEEVEEVEEVVEEAEATEELKEAEELVEEASEEEAESAEEKPVKESKPKKSKKPKNTLPEPDFDLADTIEGVRTQKDEREELIAKVADEREVFNREAKEQRKIRDELNSELKENLAKAIEFRNQRNEINKQVEENKKIRNKVNEEIKNLEWSSGKKDKIRIETEIKKIDKIIETRVLDIKKENQLVKNANDLRKELAEIKEDDKVKEEAAELKKKSEEYHAKVVELSEQAQEAHEQMLSYFRKTDEIRTAADEAHKLFIQARKNASAKHEEFKVILSEIHVINKKLGSSKNRKRRFDKPSGSSSNKKNREEKERAESIFDKFKNGKKLSTEELLLLQKYDIN
;
A
#
# COMPACT_ATOMS: atom_id res chain seq x y z
N MET A 1 25.05 -3.14 5.78
CA MET A 1 24.30 -1.97 6.29
C MET A 1 25.24 -1.08 7.06
N VAL A 2 25.27 0.21 6.71
CA VAL A 2 25.77 1.24 7.61
C VAL A 2 24.60 1.55 8.53
N ILE A 3 24.75 1.34 9.83
CA ILE A 3 23.69 1.61 10.82
C ILE A 3 23.75 3.10 11.12
N TYR A 4 22.72 3.84 10.71
CA TYR A 4 22.58 5.27 11.02
C TYR A 4 21.75 5.43 12.29
N LEU A 5 22.22 6.29 13.20
CA LEU A 5 21.49 6.66 14.41
C LEU A 5 20.40 7.67 14.02
N ILE A 6 19.15 7.39 14.38
CA ILE A 6 18.03 8.28 14.12
C ILE A 6 18.24 9.61 14.88
N LYS A 7 18.03 10.73 14.20
CA LYS A 7 18.21 12.09 14.76
C LYS A 7 16.99 12.98 14.60
N LEU A 8 16.21 12.77 13.54
CA LEU A 8 15.05 13.59 13.21
C LEU A 8 13.80 12.71 13.16
N VAL A 9 12.73 13.18 13.81
CA VAL A 9 11.39 12.61 13.64
C VAL A 9 10.48 13.65 13.02
N VAL A 10 9.81 13.26 11.95
CA VAL A 10 8.94 14.12 11.14
C VAL A 10 7.52 13.58 11.21
N PHE A 11 6.56 14.42 11.55
CA PHE A 11 5.14 14.05 11.61
C PHE A 11 4.32 14.83 10.58
N ASP A 12 3.26 14.22 10.06
CA ASP A 12 2.12 14.99 9.57
C ASP A 12 1.40 15.71 10.74
N LEU A 13 0.57 16.68 10.40
CA LEU A 13 -0.28 17.41 11.33
C LEU A 13 -1.68 16.79 11.42
N ASP A 14 -2.44 16.83 10.32
CA ASP A 14 -3.83 16.38 10.25
C ASP A 14 -3.86 14.86 10.47
N ASN A 15 -4.83 14.36 11.26
CA ASN A 15 -4.98 12.94 11.67
C ASN A 15 -3.78 12.25 12.34
N VAL A 16 -2.64 12.92 12.50
CA VAL A 16 -1.44 12.41 13.19
C VAL A 16 -1.20 13.15 14.49
N ILE A 17 -0.86 14.45 14.45
CA ILE A 17 -0.66 15.27 15.64
C ILE A 17 -1.97 15.84 16.17
N ILE A 18 -2.88 16.20 15.26
CA ILE A 18 -4.24 16.65 15.55
C ILE A 18 -5.21 15.50 15.28
N ASP A 19 -6.22 15.36 16.12
CA ASP A 19 -7.31 14.40 15.89
C ASP A 19 -8.40 15.04 15.02
N GLY A 20 -8.11 15.14 13.71
CA GLY A 20 -8.99 15.69 12.68
C GLY A 20 -8.26 16.42 11.56
N GLU A 21 -9.03 16.90 10.56
CA GLU A 21 -8.53 17.67 9.42
C GLU A 21 -8.78 19.17 9.57
N GLY A 22 -7.72 19.97 9.48
CA GLY A 22 -7.80 21.42 9.69
C GLY A 22 -8.75 22.14 8.72
N ILE A 23 -8.78 21.75 7.45
CA ILE A 23 -9.64 22.41 6.45
C ILE A 23 -11.13 22.12 6.66
N ASP A 24 -11.46 20.90 7.08
CA ASP A 24 -12.84 20.47 7.33
C ASP A 24 -13.40 21.16 8.57
N GLU A 25 -12.59 21.29 9.63
CA GLU A 25 -12.98 22.02 10.84
C GLU A 25 -13.23 23.51 10.55
N ILE A 26 -12.40 24.14 9.69
CA ILE A 26 -12.69 25.51 9.23
C ILE A 26 -13.97 25.53 8.37
N GLY A 27 -14.19 24.51 7.53
CA GLY A 27 -15.39 24.33 6.73
C GLY A 27 -16.68 24.30 7.56
N LYS A 28 -16.67 23.59 8.68
CA LYS A 28 -17.77 23.54 9.65
C LYS A 28 -18.02 24.91 10.28
N LEU A 29 -16.96 25.62 10.66
CA LEU A 29 -17.06 26.97 11.23
C LEU A 29 -17.81 27.95 10.31
N VAL A 30 -17.64 27.82 8.99
CA VAL A 30 -18.30 28.66 7.98
C VAL A 30 -19.49 28.01 7.28
N ASN A 31 -19.94 26.83 7.71
CA ASN A 31 -21.08 26.06 7.17
C ASN A 31 -20.97 25.73 5.67
N ILE A 32 -19.80 25.27 5.23
CA ILE A 32 -19.54 24.84 3.85
C ILE A 32 -18.90 23.45 3.77
N GLU A 33 -19.04 22.65 4.81
CA GLU A 33 -18.52 21.28 4.91
C GLU A 33 -18.86 20.42 3.70
N ASP A 34 -20.12 20.42 3.25
CA ASP A 34 -20.57 19.64 2.09
C ASP A 34 -19.83 20.02 0.80
N GLN A 35 -19.54 21.31 0.61
CA GLN A 35 -18.86 21.81 -0.59
C GLN A 35 -17.37 21.42 -0.56
N ILE A 36 -16.75 21.46 0.62
CA ILE A 36 -15.37 21.00 0.80
C ILE A 36 -15.28 19.49 0.57
N ALA A 37 -16.19 18.71 1.14
CA ALA A 37 -16.27 17.26 0.97
C ALA A 37 -16.38 16.87 -0.51
N THR A 38 -17.25 17.54 -1.27
CA THR A 38 -17.41 17.32 -2.72
C THR A 38 -16.10 17.51 -3.48
N ILE A 39 -15.33 18.56 -3.16
CA ILE A 39 -14.05 18.84 -3.83
C ILE A 39 -12.96 17.85 -3.37
N THR A 40 -12.98 17.43 -2.11
CA THR A 40 -12.07 16.41 -1.57
C THR A 40 -12.31 15.07 -2.28
N GLU A 41 -13.57 14.67 -2.47
CA GLU A 41 -13.95 13.45 -3.17
C GLU A 41 -13.46 13.46 -4.63
N GLN A 42 -13.69 14.55 -5.36
CA GLN A 42 -13.15 14.73 -6.72
C GLN A 42 -11.62 14.62 -6.77
N ALA A 43 -10.92 15.12 -5.76
CA ALA A 43 -9.47 15.02 -5.69
C ALA A 43 -9.00 13.58 -5.41
N MET A 44 -9.71 12.85 -4.56
CA MET A 44 -9.42 11.44 -4.25
C MET A 44 -9.71 10.51 -5.43
N GLN A 45 -10.75 10.81 -6.22
CA GLN A 45 -11.07 10.11 -7.47
C GLN A 45 -10.07 10.42 -8.61
N GLY A 46 -9.23 11.44 -8.44
CA GLY A 46 -8.23 11.86 -9.43
C GLY A 46 -8.77 12.80 -10.51
N ASP A 47 -10.00 13.29 -10.39
CA ASP A 47 -10.61 14.24 -11.33
C ASP A 47 -9.90 15.60 -11.35
N ILE A 48 -9.32 15.98 -10.21
CA ILE A 48 -8.56 17.23 -10.04
C ILE A 48 -7.25 16.96 -9.31
N ASP A 49 -6.18 17.65 -9.74
CA ASP A 49 -4.89 17.58 -9.04
C ASP A 49 -4.95 18.26 -7.65
N PHE A 50 -3.97 17.93 -6.80
CA PHE A 50 -3.90 18.45 -5.43
C PHE A 50 -3.86 19.98 -5.38
N GLU A 51 -3.06 20.61 -6.26
CA GLU A 51 -2.91 22.07 -6.31
C GLU A 51 -4.25 22.75 -6.63
N THR A 52 -5.02 22.19 -7.55
CA THR A 52 -6.35 22.65 -7.95
C THR A 52 -7.35 22.41 -6.83
N SER A 53 -7.31 21.23 -6.19
CA SER A 53 -8.17 20.88 -5.06
C SER A 53 -7.97 21.84 -3.88
N ILE A 54 -6.73 22.04 -3.42
CA ILE A 54 -6.44 22.91 -2.27
C ILE A 54 -6.85 24.36 -2.57
N LYS A 55 -6.58 24.88 -3.79
CA LYS A 55 -6.99 26.22 -4.20
C LYS A 55 -8.52 26.38 -4.26
N LYS A 56 -9.24 25.38 -4.77
CA LYS A 56 -10.71 25.40 -4.80
C LYS A 56 -11.29 25.39 -3.38
N ARG A 57 -10.83 24.47 -2.51
CA ARG A 57 -11.32 24.36 -1.13
C ARG A 57 -11.03 25.64 -0.32
N VAL A 58 -9.82 26.19 -0.41
CA VAL A 58 -9.47 27.46 0.23
C VAL A 58 -10.26 28.64 -0.37
N GLY A 59 -10.55 28.62 -1.66
CA GLY A 59 -11.38 29.62 -2.31
C GLY A 59 -12.78 29.76 -1.69
N LEU A 60 -13.35 28.66 -1.17
CA LEU A 60 -14.64 28.67 -0.47
C LEU A 60 -14.56 29.34 0.90
N LEU A 61 -13.38 29.37 1.53
CA LEU A 61 -13.14 29.99 2.84
C LEU A 61 -13.05 31.52 2.79
N LYS A 62 -13.20 32.11 1.61
CA LYS A 62 -13.13 33.56 1.42
C LYS A 62 -14.16 34.29 2.28
N GLY A 63 -13.69 35.22 3.10
CA GLY A 63 -14.52 35.99 4.01
C GLY A 63 -14.54 35.46 5.45
N ALA A 64 -13.93 34.30 5.73
CA ALA A 64 -13.80 33.79 7.09
C ALA A 64 -12.89 34.70 7.96
N SER A 65 -13.24 34.83 9.24
CA SER A 65 -12.47 35.58 10.24
C SER A 65 -11.27 34.77 10.72
N THR A 66 -10.07 35.37 10.68
CA THR A 66 -8.88 34.67 11.18
C THR A 66 -8.82 34.58 12.70
N GLU A 67 -9.53 35.44 13.43
CA GLU A 67 -9.70 35.30 14.89
C GLU A 67 -10.54 34.08 15.26
N ASP A 68 -11.60 33.82 14.49
CA ASP A 68 -12.48 32.67 14.74
C ASP A 68 -11.72 31.36 14.44
N ILE A 69 -10.93 31.34 13.36
CA ILE A 69 -10.07 30.20 13.01
C ILE A 69 -8.98 29.96 14.05
N LYS A 70 -8.37 31.01 14.61
CA LYS A 70 -7.43 30.86 15.74
C LYS A 70 -8.10 30.30 16.98
N THR A 71 -9.35 30.69 17.24
CA THR A 71 -10.11 30.15 18.36
C THR A 71 -10.38 28.67 18.15
N LEU A 72 -10.83 28.28 16.96
CA LEU A 72 -10.99 26.89 16.54
C LEU A 72 -9.68 26.09 16.72
N ALA A 73 -8.56 26.57 16.21
CA ALA A 73 -7.26 25.89 16.34
C ALA A 73 -6.82 25.68 17.80
N ASN A 74 -7.23 26.58 18.70
CA ASN A 74 -6.99 26.41 20.14
C ASN A 74 -7.86 25.31 20.75
N GLU A 75 -9.05 25.09 20.23
CA GLU A 75 -10.00 24.07 20.71
C GLU A 75 -9.80 22.69 20.06
N MET A 76 -9.13 22.62 18.91
CA MET A 76 -8.85 21.36 18.23
C MET A 76 -8.11 20.37 19.16
N PRO A 77 -8.62 19.12 19.28
CA PRO A 77 -8.01 18.09 20.10
C PRO A 77 -6.68 17.63 19.50
N LEU A 78 -5.68 17.48 20.36
CA LEU A 78 -4.45 16.79 19.99
C LEU A 78 -4.71 15.28 19.97
N MET A 79 -4.02 14.56 19.09
CA MET A 79 -4.04 13.11 19.08
C MET A 79 -3.61 12.56 20.44
N LYS A 80 -4.24 11.47 20.87
CA LYS A 80 -3.88 10.81 22.12
C LYS A 80 -2.38 10.49 22.10
N GLY A 81 -1.68 10.85 23.17
CA GLY A 81 -0.23 10.66 23.26
C GLY A 81 0.63 11.72 22.56
N ALA A 82 0.10 12.63 21.75
CA ALA A 82 0.89 13.58 20.96
C ALA A 82 1.87 14.41 21.80
N LYS A 83 1.38 15.00 22.89
CA LYS A 83 2.19 15.83 23.78
C LYS A 83 3.29 15.03 24.50
N GLU A 84 2.97 13.80 24.90
CA GLU A 84 3.92 12.89 25.54
C GLU A 84 4.99 12.45 24.54
N ALA A 85 4.59 11.96 23.37
CA ALA A 85 5.48 11.56 22.28
C ALA A 85 6.47 12.68 21.92
N VAL A 86 5.99 13.89 21.63
CA VAL A 86 6.87 15.01 21.26
C VAL A 86 7.81 15.40 22.40
N SER A 87 7.32 15.52 23.64
CA SER A 87 8.18 15.87 24.79
C SER A 87 9.26 14.82 25.01
N THR A 88 8.88 13.54 25.00
CA THR A 88 9.81 12.42 25.24
C THR A 88 10.81 12.28 24.11
N LEU A 89 10.43 12.46 22.85
CA LEU A 89 11.38 12.48 21.73
C LEU A 89 12.43 13.59 21.90
N LYS A 90 11.99 14.82 22.22
CA LYS A 90 12.92 15.93 22.48
C LYS A 90 13.84 15.65 23.68
N GLU A 91 13.31 15.07 24.75
CA GLU A 91 14.09 14.67 25.94
C GLU A 91 15.14 13.60 25.64
N ASN A 92 14.86 12.71 24.69
CA ASN A 92 15.80 11.69 24.20
C ASN A 92 16.78 12.21 23.15
N GLY A 93 16.75 13.51 22.84
CA GLY A 93 17.71 14.17 21.94
C GLY A 93 17.36 14.09 20.46
N PHE A 94 16.13 13.71 20.12
CA PHE A 94 15.63 13.80 18.75
C PHE A 94 15.19 15.23 18.44
N ASP A 95 15.50 15.70 17.24
CA ASP A 95 14.82 16.84 16.67
C ASP A 95 13.44 16.40 16.16
N VAL A 96 12.45 17.28 16.31
CA VAL A 96 11.08 17.04 15.86
C VAL A 96 10.69 18.11 14.86
N ALA A 97 10.15 17.68 13.72
CA ALA A 97 9.58 18.55 12.71
C ALA A 97 8.15 18.11 12.35
N ILE A 98 7.34 19.05 11.88
CA ILE A 98 5.99 18.77 11.36
C ILE A 98 5.93 19.29 9.92
N ILE A 99 5.48 18.47 8.98
CA ILE A 99 5.30 18.83 7.56
C ILE A 99 3.88 18.48 7.14
N SER A 100 3.07 19.49 6.79
CA SER A 100 1.66 19.25 6.49
C SER A 100 1.07 20.16 5.42
N GLY A 101 0.16 19.61 4.61
CA GLY A 101 -0.61 20.38 3.63
C GLY A 101 -1.62 21.36 4.26
N SER A 102 -1.79 21.32 5.58
CA SER A 102 -2.61 22.22 6.39
C SER A 102 -2.11 23.68 6.38
N PHE A 103 -2.59 24.49 7.32
CA PHE A 103 -2.41 25.95 7.30
C PHE A 103 -1.62 26.50 8.50
N ASP A 104 -0.83 27.53 8.23
CA ASP A 104 -0.01 28.27 9.20
C ASP A 104 -0.78 28.70 10.45
N ILE A 105 -2.00 29.19 10.29
CA ILE A 105 -2.85 29.63 11.40
C ILE A 105 -3.18 28.52 12.41
N ILE A 106 -3.29 27.28 11.95
CA ILE A 106 -3.47 26.09 12.79
C ILE A 106 -2.12 25.66 13.37
N ALA A 107 -1.12 25.54 12.48
CA ALA A 107 0.24 25.14 12.81
C ALA A 107 0.88 25.98 13.93
N ASP A 108 0.71 27.31 13.90
CA ASP A 108 1.26 28.22 14.91
C ASP A 108 0.72 27.90 16.31
N THR A 109 -0.56 27.53 16.41
CA THR A 109 -1.18 27.16 17.68
C THR A 109 -0.60 25.84 18.21
N ILE A 110 -0.37 24.88 17.32
CA ILE A 110 0.22 23.58 17.65
C ILE A 110 1.68 23.72 18.04
N LYS A 111 2.41 24.61 17.36
CA LYS A 111 3.79 24.99 17.67
C LYS A 111 3.94 25.40 19.13
N GLU A 112 3.04 26.26 19.61
CA GLU A 112 3.01 26.73 21.00
C GLU A 112 2.61 25.61 21.97
N LYS A 113 1.58 24.81 21.64
CA LYS A 113 1.08 23.72 22.50
C LYS A 113 2.11 22.61 22.74
N LEU A 114 2.87 22.26 21.70
CA LEU A 114 3.82 21.14 21.71
C LEU A 114 5.28 21.57 21.84
N ASN A 115 5.55 22.88 21.80
CA ASN A 115 6.91 23.43 21.84
C ASN A 115 7.81 22.83 20.75
N VAL A 116 7.31 22.77 19.50
CA VAL A 116 8.05 22.27 18.34
C VAL A 116 8.66 23.44 17.59
N ASP A 117 9.92 23.36 17.18
CA ASP A 117 10.64 24.50 16.61
C ASP A 117 10.44 24.59 15.08
N ASN A 118 10.29 23.44 14.42
CA ASN A 118 10.20 23.31 12.97
C ASN A 118 8.81 22.81 12.55
N ILE A 119 8.03 23.69 11.92
CA ILE A 119 6.74 23.34 11.32
C ILE A 119 6.64 23.98 9.94
N PHE A 120 6.26 23.18 8.95
CA PHE A 120 6.19 23.59 7.55
C PHE A 120 4.80 23.29 7.01
N THR A 121 4.08 24.34 6.62
CA THR A 121 2.71 24.25 6.12
C THR A 121 2.46 25.18 4.94
N ASN A 122 1.26 25.11 4.38
CA ASN A 122 0.74 26.16 3.53
C ASN A 122 0.31 27.37 4.38
N SER A 123 0.16 28.51 3.74
CA SER A 123 -0.21 29.80 4.33
C SER A 123 -1.49 30.32 3.68
N LEU A 124 -2.47 30.60 4.53
CA LEU A 124 -3.71 31.24 4.11
C LEU A 124 -3.49 32.75 3.99
N VAL A 125 -3.82 33.32 2.83
CA VAL A 125 -3.63 34.76 2.60
C VAL A 125 -4.77 35.52 3.26
N GLU A 126 -4.45 36.31 4.29
CA GLU A 126 -5.40 37.19 4.96
C GLU A 126 -5.22 38.67 4.59
N LYS A 127 -6.31 39.44 4.73
CA LYS A 127 -6.29 40.90 4.64
C LYS A 127 -7.22 41.49 5.68
N ASN A 128 -6.66 42.25 6.63
CA ASN A 128 -7.40 42.86 7.74
C ASN A 128 -8.16 41.85 8.61
N GLY A 129 -7.54 40.69 8.91
CA GLY A 129 -8.14 39.64 9.73
C GLY A 129 -9.21 38.79 9.02
N ILE A 130 -9.27 38.85 7.69
CA ILE A 130 -10.24 38.13 6.87
C ILE A 130 -9.51 37.34 5.78
N LEU A 131 -9.88 36.08 5.57
CA LEU A 131 -9.34 35.25 4.50
C LEU A 131 -9.74 35.75 3.11
N THR A 132 -8.76 35.85 2.22
CA THR A 132 -8.96 36.29 0.83
C THR A 132 -9.46 35.18 -0.09
N GLY A 133 -9.27 33.91 0.31
CA GLY A 133 -9.51 32.72 -0.50
C GLY A 133 -8.28 32.25 -1.28
N ASP A 134 -7.12 32.90 -1.11
CA ASP A 134 -5.86 32.50 -1.73
C ASP A 134 -4.98 31.69 -0.76
N VAL A 135 -4.27 30.69 -1.27
CA VAL A 135 -3.30 29.86 -0.53
C VAL A 135 -1.92 29.94 -1.20
N THR A 136 -0.88 30.02 -0.38
CA THR A 136 0.53 30.02 -0.81
C THR A 136 1.32 29.05 0.05
N GLY A 137 2.48 28.59 -0.40
CA GLY A 137 3.32 27.71 0.40
C GLY A 137 4.05 26.68 -0.44
N PRO A 138 5.07 26.02 0.14
CA PRO A 138 5.88 25.04 -0.57
C PRO A 138 5.08 23.78 -0.94
N LEU A 139 4.03 23.45 -0.18
CA LEU A 139 3.22 22.25 -0.38
C LEU A 139 2.01 22.46 -1.30
N VAL A 140 1.80 23.68 -1.80
CA VAL A 140 0.74 23.94 -2.81
C VAL A 140 1.11 23.31 -4.16
N SER A 141 2.39 23.39 -4.53
CA SER A 141 2.92 22.92 -5.82
C SER A 141 4.03 21.88 -5.69
N GLY A 142 4.42 21.56 -4.45
CA GLY A 142 5.51 20.65 -4.12
C GLY A 142 5.05 19.53 -3.17
N SER A 143 5.90 18.54 -2.98
CA SER A 143 5.65 17.38 -2.11
C SER A 143 6.17 17.59 -0.69
N LYS A 144 5.71 16.76 0.25
CA LYS A 144 6.29 16.71 1.60
C LYS A 144 7.78 16.30 1.56
N LEU A 145 8.16 15.45 0.61
CA LEU A 145 9.55 15.08 0.37
C LEU A 145 10.43 16.28 -0.03
N ASP A 146 9.93 17.20 -0.86
CA ASP A 146 10.69 18.39 -1.26
C ASP A 146 11.00 19.29 -0.05
N VAL A 147 10.02 19.45 0.83
CA VAL A 147 10.17 20.21 2.08
C VAL A 147 11.12 19.50 3.04
N LEU A 148 10.96 18.19 3.22
CA LEU A 148 11.84 17.38 4.05
C LEU A 148 13.29 17.46 3.56
N SER A 149 13.52 17.23 2.27
CA SER A 149 14.84 17.23 1.64
C SER A 149 15.56 18.56 1.84
N LYS A 150 14.82 19.67 1.70
CA LYS A 150 15.38 21.00 1.96
C LYS A 150 15.72 21.21 3.43
N PHE A 151 14.84 20.78 4.34
CA PHE A 151 15.06 20.93 5.77
C PHE A 151 16.26 20.11 6.27
N ILE A 152 16.39 18.85 5.84
CA ILE A 152 17.54 18.01 6.23
C ILE A 152 18.86 18.56 5.68
N GLU A 153 18.86 19.13 4.47
CA GLU A 153 20.05 19.77 3.89
C GLU A 153 20.49 20.98 4.75
N GLU A 154 19.54 21.80 5.19
CA GLU A 154 19.79 22.96 6.05
C GLU A 154 20.22 22.55 7.47
N ALA A 155 19.64 21.48 8.02
CA ALA A 155 19.91 20.98 9.37
C ALA A 155 21.16 20.07 9.45
N GLY A 156 21.67 19.60 8.31
CA GLY A 156 22.83 18.71 8.24
C GLY A 156 22.52 17.24 8.58
N TYR A 157 21.29 16.81 8.29
CA TYR A 157 20.84 15.41 8.41
C TYR A 157 20.85 14.72 7.05
N SER A 158 20.86 13.38 7.08
CA SER A 158 20.55 12.54 5.93
C SER A 158 19.18 11.89 6.08
N LEU A 159 18.58 11.48 4.96
CA LEU A 159 17.29 10.79 4.95
C LEU A 159 17.32 9.52 5.82
N ASP A 160 18.42 8.76 5.77
CA ASP A 160 18.66 7.56 6.59
C ASP A 160 18.63 7.82 8.12
N GLU A 161 18.80 9.07 8.55
CA GLU A 161 18.77 9.49 9.96
C GLU A 161 17.37 10.00 10.38
N CYS A 162 16.37 9.88 9.51
CA CYS A 162 15.03 10.40 9.72
C CYS A 162 14.00 9.27 9.92
N VAL A 163 13.05 9.50 10.82
CA VAL A 163 11.79 8.76 10.89
C VAL A 163 10.67 9.68 10.41
N ALA A 164 9.81 9.20 9.53
CA ALA A 164 8.64 9.94 9.05
C ALA A 164 7.35 9.22 9.46
N VAL A 165 6.34 9.97 9.93
CA VAL A 165 5.06 9.45 10.41
C VAL A 165 3.93 10.15 9.66
N GLY A 166 3.04 9.36 9.04
CA GLY A 166 1.91 9.87 8.25
C GLY A 166 0.66 8.99 8.36
N ASP A 167 -0.47 9.46 7.82
CA ASP A 167 -1.74 8.72 7.77
C ASP A 167 -2.31 8.56 6.34
N GLY A 168 -1.93 9.43 5.40
CA GLY A 168 -2.55 9.52 4.09
C GLY A 168 -1.61 9.36 2.89
N ALA A 169 -2.18 9.25 1.69
CA ALA A 169 -1.40 9.10 0.45
C ALA A 169 -0.47 10.29 0.14
N ASN A 170 -0.76 11.46 0.70
CA ASN A 170 0.09 12.66 0.64
C ASN A 170 1.43 12.49 1.40
N ASP A 171 1.54 11.49 2.28
CA ASP A 171 2.75 11.18 3.04
C ASP A 171 3.67 10.17 2.37
N ILE A 172 3.20 9.42 1.37
CA ILE A 172 3.93 8.30 0.73
C ILE A 172 5.37 8.72 0.38
N SER A 173 5.50 9.78 -0.42
CA SER A 173 6.82 10.29 -0.83
C SER A 173 7.77 10.65 0.33
N MET A 174 7.22 11.08 1.46
CA MET A 174 7.99 11.45 2.66
C MET A 174 8.42 10.21 3.43
N ILE A 175 7.53 9.22 3.59
CA ILE A 175 7.81 8.02 4.38
C ILE A 175 8.72 7.03 3.65
N GLU A 176 8.54 6.84 2.34
CA GLU A 176 9.39 5.95 1.51
C GLU A 176 10.84 6.41 1.45
N SER A 177 11.03 7.73 1.54
CA SER A 177 12.36 8.33 1.46
C SER A 177 13.06 8.41 2.81
N ALA A 178 12.33 8.30 3.93
CA ALA A 178 12.94 8.37 5.25
C ALA A 178 13.68 7.06 5.59
N GLY A 179 14.59 7.10 6.55
CA GLY A 179 15.27 5.90 7.05
C GLY A 179 14.31 4.88 7.66
N TYR A 180 13.21 5.36 8.25
CA TYR A 180 12.04 4.55 8.59
C TYR A 180 10.75 5.34 8.37
N GLY A 181 9.81 4.77 7.64
CA GLY A 181 8.44 5.25 7.45
C GLY A 181 7.46 4.54 8.38
N ILE A 182 6.64 5.31 9.11
CA ILE A 182 5.61 4.79 10.00
C ILE A 182 4.23 5.25 9.52
N ALA A 183 3.39 4.29 9.15
CA ALA A 183 1.97 4.49 8.90
C ALA A 183 1.20 4.48 10.22
N PHE A 184 0.65 5.63 10.63
CA PHE A 184 -0.09 5.80 11.89
C PHE A 184 -1.60 5.91 11.63
N ASN A 185 -2.36 4.91 12.09
CA ASN A 185 -3.78 4.74 11.82
C ASN A 185 -4.14 5.11 10.37
N ALA A 186 -3.30 4.65 9.45
CA ALA A 186 -3.25 5.17 8.09
C ALA A 186 -4.27 4.49 7.17
N LYS A 187 -4.54 5.14 6.04
CA LYS A 187 -5.27 4.53 4.90
C LYS A 187 -4.40 3.47 4.22
N HIS A 188 -5.03 2.53 3.51
CA HIS A 188 -4.35 1.39 2.88
C HIS A 188 -3.15 1.81 2.02
N ALA A 189 -3.36 2.81 1.15
CA ALA A 189 -2.33 3.34 0.25
C ALA A 189 -1.04 3.79 0.95
N LEU A 190 -1.09 4.25 2.21
CA LEU A 190 0.13 4.60 2.94
C LEU A 190 0.74 3.38 3.64
N LYS A 191 -0.09 2.43 4.10
CA LYS A 191 0.37 1.22 4.80
C LYS A 191 1.28 0.35 3.92
N GLU A 192 0.96 0.22 2.64
CA GLU A 192 1.74 -0.55 1.65
C GLU A 192 3.17 -0.01 1.50
N ASN A 193 3.36 1.29 1.70
CA ASN A 193 4.63 1.98 1.51
C ASN A 193 5.40 2.23 2.82
N ALA A 194 4.89 1.75 3.96
CA ALA A 194 5.48 2.01 5.27
C ALA A 194 6.26 0.80 5.80
N ASP A 195 7.44 1.06 6.38
CA ASP A 195 8.22 0.03 7.06
C ASP A 195 7.49 -0.52 8.29
N ILE A 196 6.71 0.33 8.96
CA ILE A 196 6.04 0.01 10.21
C ILE A 196 4.61 0.55 10.20
N ILE A 197 3.66 -0.28 10.64
CA ILE A 197 2.26 0.09 10.74
C ILE A 197 1.84 0.11 12.21
N VAL A 198 1.28 1.22 12.65
CA VAL A 198 0.67 1.40 13.98
C VAL A 198 -0.82 1.64 13.78
N GLU A 199 -1.66 0.66 14.11
CA GLU A 199 -3.12 0.76 13.89
C GLU A 199 -3.87 1.44 15.03
N THR A 200 -3.21 1.65 16.17
CA THR A 200 -3.83 2.34 17.31
C THR A 200 -3.87 3.85 17.07
N ARG A 201 -4.94 4.51 17.54
CA ARG A 201 -5.03 5.98 17.57
C ARG A 201 -4.35 6.55 18.81
N ASP A 202 -3.09 6.16 19.03
CA ASP A 202 -2.28 6.61 20.18
C ASP A 202 -0.81 6.78 19.78
N LEU A 203 -0.32 8.03 19.78
CA LEU A 203 1.06 8.34 19.43
C LEU A 203 2.09 7.84 20.44
N THR A 204 1.68 7.36 21.62
CA THR A 204 2.60 6.67 22.53
C THR A 204 3.11 5.35 21.95
N ASP A 205 2.34 4.68 21.09
CA ASP A 205 2.79 3.47 20.41
C ASP A 205 3.86 3.77 19.35
N VAL A 206 3.69 4.87 18.61
CA VAL A 206 4.71 5.38 17.68
C VAL A 206 5.99 5.78 18.43
N LEU A 207 5.86 6.45 19.58
CA LEU A 207 7.00 6.75 20.45
C LEU A 207 7.76 5.47 20.83
N ASN A 208 7.05 4.43 21.29
CA ASN A 208 7.67 3.17 21.71
C ASN A 208 8.46 2.52 20.57
N VAL A 209 7.89 2.52 19.36
CA VAL A 209 8.56 2.04 18.14
C VAL A 209 9.84 2.82 17.88
N ILE A 210 9.79 4.16 17.89
CA ILE A 210 10.96 5.00 17.61
C ILE A 210 12.08 4.77 18.65
N ILE A 211 11.72 4.68 19.92
CA ILE A 211 12.68 4.38 20.99
C ILE A 211 13.30 2.99 20.80
N TYR A 212 12.49 1.99 20.44
CA TYR A 212 12.98 0.63 20.14
C TYR A 212 13.96 0.61 18.96
N LEU A 213 13.61 1.23 17.84
CA LEU A 213 14.49 1.35 16.67
C LEU A 213 15.82 2.01 17.02
N ASN A 214 15.78 3.05 17.86
CA ASN A 214 17.00 3.71 18.30
C ASN A 214 17.84 2.83 19.26
N SER A 215 17.20 1.99 20.08
CA SER A 215 17.90 1.06 20.97
C SER A 215 18.62 -0.06 20.21
N GLU A 216 17.97 -0.70 19.23
CA GLU A 216 18.59 -1.73 18.36
C GLU A 216 19.82 -1.17 17.61
N ASN A 217 19.73 0.07 17.12
CA ASN A 217 20.85 0.76 16.46
C ASN A 217 22.02 1.06 17.42
N THR A 218 21.79 1.04 18.74
CA THR A 218 22.82 1.22 19.78
C THR A 218 23.33 -0.09 20.40
N GLU A 219 22.58 -1.19 20.29
CA GLU A 219 22.85 -2.46 20.99
C GLU A 219 23.75 -3.47 20.25
N GLU A 220 24.20 -3.19 19.01
CA GLU A 220 25.45 -3.81 18.50
C GLU A 220 26.69 -3.41 19.35
N GLY A 221 26.49 -2.62 20.40
CA GLY A 221 27.46 -2.26 21.42
C GLY A 221 27.06 -2.43 22.89
N ALA A 222 26.04 -3.20 23.31
CA ALA A 222 25.90 -3.60 24.73
C ALA A 222 24.74 -4.60 24.98
N ASP A 223 25.02 -5.73 25.64
CA ASP A 223 24.03 -6.60 26.30
C ASP A 223 23.25 -5.83 27.39
N VAL A 224 21.91 -6.00 27.51
CA VAL A 224 21.14 -6.48 28.70
C VAL A 224 19.61 -6.55 28.44
N ASP A 225 19.03 -7.71 28.79
CA ASP A 225 17.62 -8.11 29.03
C ASP A 225 16.51 -7.04 29.25
N LYS A 226 15.32 -7.19 28.62
CA LYS A 226 14.09 -7.77 29.23
C LYS A 226 12.79 -7.69 28.38
N GLU A 227 11.95 -8.70 28.65
CA GLU A 227 10.62 -9.07 28.15
C GLU A 227 9.55 -7.95 28.05
N VAL A 228 8.74 -7.99 26.98
CA VAL A 228 7.29 -7.68 27.02
C VAL A 228 6.54 -8.68 26.14
N ALA A 229 5.61 -9.43 26.73
CA ALA A 229 4.63 -10.27 26.04
C ALA A 229 3.32 -9.48 25.92
N VAL A 230 2.70 -9.47 24.73
CA VAL A 230 1.34 -8.97 24.52
C VAL A 230 0.50 -10.14 23.99
N GLU A 231 -0.45 -10.60 24.81
CA GLU A 231 -1.52 -11.53 24.42
C GLU A 231 -2.66 -10.72 23.80
N THR A 232 -3.12 -11.10 22.61
CA THR A 232 -4.33 -10.57 21.97
C THR A 232 -5.48 -11.57 22.13
N GLU A 233 -6.52 -11.19 22.87
CA GLU A 233 -7.82 -11.87 22.89
C GLU A 233 -8.68 -11.35 21.72
N VAL A 234 -9.24 -12.29 20.94
CA VAL A 234 -10.19 -12.01 19.85
C VAL A 234 -11.61 -12.14 20.41
N VAL A 235 -12.43 -11.11 20.26
CA VAL A 235 -13.88 -11.14 20.54
C VAL A 235 -14.64 -11.15 19.22
N GLU A 236 -15.39 -12.22 18.98
CA GLU A 236 -16.32 -12.40 17.86
C GLU A 236 -17.51 -11.42 17.96
N THR A 237 -17.84 -10.75 16.86
CA THR A 237 -19.09 -9.97 16.70
C THR A 237 -20.17 -10.79 16.00
N THR A 238 -21.35 -10.79 16.59
CA THR A 238 -22.58 -11.43 16.11
C THR A 238 -23.36 -10.53 15.14
N ASP A 239 -23.83 -11.13 14.06
CA ASP A 239 -24.73 -10.55 13.03
C ASP A 239 -26.06 -10.02 13.58
N VAL A 240 -26.51 -8.88 13.06
CA VAL A 240 -27.91 -8.42 13.15
C VAL A 240 -28.46 -8.21 11.75
N VAL A 241 -29.49 -9.02 11.44
CA VAL A 241 -30.33 -9.00 10.25
C VAL A 241 -31.30 -7.81 10.29
N VAL A 242 -31.46 -7.09 9.18
CA VAL A 242 -32.59 -6.15 8.98
C VAL A 242 -33.38 -6.55 7.73
N GLU A 243 -34.67 -6.79 7.94
CA GLU A 243 -35.68 -7.16 6.95
C GLU A 243 -36.11 -5.98 6.06
N ASN A 244 -36.30 -6.25 4.78
CA ASN A 244 -37.01 -5.42 3.80
C ASN A 244 -38.53 -5.42 4.04
N GLN A 245 -39.18 -4.27 3.83
CA GLN A 245 -40.60 -4.20 3.41
C GLN A 245 -40.80 -3.14 2.33
N GLU A 246 -41.42 -3.59 1.24
CA GLU A 246 -41.91 -2.82 0.09
C GLU A 246 -43.22 -2.07 0.42
N GLU A 247 -43.50 -0.94 -0.24
CA GLU A 247 -44.68 -0.78 -1.12
C GLU A 247 -44.67 0.54 -1.93
N GLU A 248 -45.15 0.41 -3.17
CA GLU A 248 -45.22 1.38 -4.29
C GLU A 248 -46.20 2.56 -4.10
N GLN A 249 -46.03 3.64 -4.89
CA GLN A 249 -46.98 4.00 -5.98
C GLN A 249 -46.53 5.17 -6.89
N VAL A 250 -46.31 4.82 -8.16
CA VAL A 250 -46.70 5.48 -9.45
C VAL A 250 -46.10 6.84 -9.89
N ALA A 251 -45.09 6.72 -10.77
CA ALA A 251 -44.93 7.29 -12.12
C ALA A 251 -45.53 8.65 -12.53
N ASP A 252 -44.67 9.58 -12.98
CA ASP A 252 -44.63 10.13 -14.35
C ASP A 252 -43.50 11.18 -14.49
N ALA A 253 -42.34 10.78 -15.05
CA ALA A 253 -41.35 11.65 -15.72
C ALA A 253 -40.25 10.77 -16.33
N THR A 254 -40.37 10.51 -17.63
CA THR A 254 -39.50 9.66 -18.43
C THR A 254 -38.27 10.39 -18.98
N GLU A 255 -37.17 9.63 -19.10
CA GLU A 255 -36.02 9.76 -20.02
C GLU A 255 -34.82 10.65 -19.69
N GLU A 256 -34.81 11.51 -18.67
CA GLU A 256 -33.56 12.21 -18.23
C GLU A 256 -32.95 11.59 -16.95
N VAL A 257 -33.76 10.90 -16.15
CA VAL A 257 -33.35 10.36 -14.83
C VAL A 257 -32.81 8.92 -14.93
N VAL A 258 -32.94 8.28 -16.09
CA VAL A 258 -32.48 6.89 -16.26
C VAL A 258 -30.98 6.83 -16.62
N GLU A 259 -30.44 7.82 -17.34
CA GLU A 259 -29.00 7.92 -17.61
C GLU A 259 -28.21 8.29 -16.34
N GLU A 260 -28.72 9.16 -15.46
CA GLU A 260 -28.01 9.56 -14.22
C GLU A 260 -28.02 8.46 -13.14
N VAL A 261 -29.00 7.55 -13.14
CA VAL A 261 -29.06 6.47 -12.13
C VAL A 261 -28.23 5.26 -12.56
N GLU A 262 -28.13 4.97 -13.86
CA GLU A 262 -27.18 3.97 -14.39
C GLU A 262 -25.72 4.45 -14.25
N GLU A 263 -25.43 5.75 -14.42
CA GLU A 263 -24.08 6.30 -14.16
C GLU A 263 -23.67 6.17 -12.69
N VAL A 264 -24.60 6.28 -11.73
CA VAL A 264 -24.26 6.19 -10.29
C VAL A 264 -24.07 4.74 -9.83
N GLU A 265 -24.82 3.76 -10.38
CA GLU A 265 -24.56 2.34 -10.10
C GLU A 265 -23.26 1.84 -10.78
N GLU A 266 -22.93 2.31 -11.99
CA GLU A 266 -21.66 1.97 -12.66
C GLU A 266 -20.43 2.54 -11.92
N VAL A 267 -20.53 3.74 -11.34
CA VAL A 267 -19.40 4.38 -10.63
C VAL A 267 -19.09 3.71 -9.29
N VAL A 268 -20.10 3.10 -8.64
CA VAL A 268 -19.91 2.39 -7.36
C VAL A 268 -19.27 1.01 -7.59
N GLU A 269 -19.67 0.25 -8.62
CA GLU A 269 -18.99 -1.01 -8.99
C GLU A 269 -17.58 -0.76 -9.55
N GLU A 270 -17.34 0.38 -10.24
CA GLU A 270 -15.99 0.76 -10.72
C GLU A 270 -15.03 1.13 -9.58
N ALA A 271 -15.51 1.75 -8.50
CA ALA A 271 -14.67 2.12 -7.36
C ALA A 271 -14.18 0.89 -6.59
N GLU A 272 -15.05 -0.09 -6.33
CA GLU A 272 -14.67 -1.36 -5.70
C GLU A 272 -13.69 -2.16 -6.59
N ALA A 273 -14.00 -2.30 -7.89
CA ALA A 273 -13.15 -3.06 -8.81
C ALA A 273 -11.77 -2.41 -9.09
N THR A 274 -11.65 -1.08 -8.96
CA THR A 274 -10.37 -0.37 -9.15
C THR A 274 -9.49 -0.29 -7.90
N GLU A 275 -10.08 -0.42 -6.71
CA GLU A 275 -9.36 -0.57 -5.44
C GLU A 275 -8.83 -2.01 -5.30
N GLU A 276 -9.64 -3.02 -5.64
CA GLU A 276 -9.25 -4.44 -5.68
C GLU A 276 -8.13 -4.74 -6.71
N LEU A 277 -8.10 -3.96 -7.79
CA LEU A 277 -7.10 -3.98 -8.86
C LEU A 277 -5.69 -3.57 -8.41
N LYS A 278 -5.61 -2.53 -7.56
CA LYS A 278 -4.33 -1.99 -7.08
C LYS A 278 -3.72 -2.95 -6.08
N GLU A 279 -4.52 -3.48 -5.15
CA GLU A 279 -4.10 -4.56 -4.26
C GLU A 279 -3.58 -5.79 -5.04
N ALA A 280 -4.24 -6.15 -6.15
CA ALA A 280 -3.86 -7.32 -6.95
C ALA A 280 -2.60 -7.09 -7.82
N GLU A 281 -2.33 -5.85 -8.28
CA GLU A 281 -1.08 -5.48 -8.96
C GLU A 281 0.12 -5.51 -8.00
N GLU A 282 -0.08 -5.04 -6.77
CA GLU A 282 0.96 -4.85 -5.77
C GLU A 282 1.38 -6.19 -5.12
N LEU A 283 0.41 -7.06 -4.80
CA LEU A 283 0.66 -8.44 -4.37
C LEU A 283 1.39 -9.29 -5.43
N VAL A 284 1.18 -8.95 -6.70
CA VAL A 284 1.84 -9.60 -7.83
C VAL A 284 3.30 -9.18 -7.95
N GLU A 285 3.64 -7.91 -7.71
CA GLU A 285 5.03 -7.45 -7.68
C GLU A 285 5.78 -8.01 -6.46
N GLU A 286 5.17 -8.00 -5.27
CA GLU A 286 5.74 -8.61 -4.04
C GLU A 286 6.01 -10.11 -4.21
N ALA A 287 5.10 -10.86 -4.86
CA ALA A 287 5.31 -12.27 -5.13
C ALA A 287 6.47 -12.55 -6.12
N SER A 288 6.78 -11.62 -7.04
CA SER A 288 7.98 -11.73 -7.89
C SER A 288 9.28 -11.41 -7.15
N GLU A 289 9.24 -10.51 -6.17
CA GLU A 289 10.42 -10.16 -5.38
C GLU A 289 10.75 -11.26 -4.35
N GLU A 290 9.74 -11.87 -3.72
CA GLU A 290 9.93 -13.08 -2.89
C GLU A 290 10.43 -14.29 -3.71
N GLU A 291 10.01 -14.42 -4.97
CA GLU A 291 10.55 -15.43 -5.88
C GLU A 291 12.00 -15.14 -6.28
N ALA A 292 12.38 -13.88 -6.50
CA ALA A 292 13.76 -13.47 -6.79
C ALA A 292 14.70 -13.73 -5.60
N GLU A 293 14.24 -13.47 -4.37
CA GLU A 293 15.02 -13.70 -3.15
C GLU A 293 15.14 -15.20 -2.81
N SER A 294 14.13 -16.01 -3.17
CA SER A 294 14.14 -17.46 -2.95
C SER A 294 14.73 -18.28 -4.10
N ALA A 295 15.06 -17.67 -5.25
CA ALA A 295 15.68 -18.31 -6.41
C ALA A 295 17.23 -18.23 -6.44
N GLU A 296 17.87 -17.42 -5.59
CA GLU A 296 19.34 -17.30 -5.56
C GLU A 296 20.09 -18.42 -4.81
N GLU A 297 19.43 -19.31 -4.06
CA GLU A 297 20.11 -20.46 -3.46
C GLU A 297 20.18 -21.69 -4.38
N LYS A 298 20.97 -21.61 -5.47
CA LYS A 298 21.49 -22.81 -6.14
C LYS A 298 22.69 -23.39 -5.39
N PRO A 299 22.85 -24.72 -5.34
CA PRO A 299 23.84 -25.38 -4.48
C PRO A 299 25.25 -25.17 -5.02
N VAL A 300 26.00 -24.26 -4.41
CA VAL A 300 27.42 -24.07 -4.71
C VAL A 300 28.22 -25.24 -4.16
N LYS A 301 28.86 -25.99 -5.06
CA LYS A 301 30.01 -26.86 -4.77
C LYS A 301 31.13 -26.00 -4.16
N GLU A 302 31.30 -26.02 -2.85
CA GLU A 302 32.44 -25.38 -2.21
C GLU A 302 33.73 -26.21 -2.39
N SER A 303 34.59 -25.72 -3.29
CA SER A 303 36.03 -25.80 -3.16
C SER A 303 36.49 -24.92 -1.97
N LYS A 304 37.24 -25.51 -1.04
CA LYS A 304 37.83 -24.85 0.14
C LYS A 304 38.57 -23.53 -0.21
N PRO A 305 38.38 -22.49 0.61
CA PRO A 305 39.54 -21.86 1.25
C PRO A 305 39.37 -21.50 2.74
N LYS A 306 40.55 -21.30 3.34
CA LYS A 306 40.97 -21.00 4.71
C LYS A 306 40.01 -20.29 5.69
N LYS A 307 39.68 -21.04 6.75
CA LYS A 307 39.47 -20.68 8.17
C LYS A 307 39.57 -19.19 8.56
N SER A 308 38.42 -18.61 8.88
CA SER A 308 38.22 -17.75 10.06
C SER A 308 37.12 -18.40 10.93
N LYS A 309 37.25 -18.32 12.26
CA LYS A 309 36.49 -19.13 13.22
C LYS A 309 35.06 -18.59 13.41
N LYS A 310 34.03 -19.36 13.04
CA LYS A 310 32.65 -19.20 13.56
C LYS A 310 32.53 -19.75 14.99
N PRO A 311 31.65 -19.20 15.85
CA PRO A 311 31.37 -19.76 17.17
C PRO A 311 30.78 -21.17 17.03
N LYS A 312 31.07 -22.05 17.99
CA LYS A 312 30.60 -23.43 17.96
C LYS A 312 29.08 -23.46 18.17
N ASN A 313 28.32 -23.93 17.19
CA ASN A 313 26.97 -24.46 17.41
C ASN A 313 27.05 -25.58 18.44
N THR A 314 26.76 -25.26 19.70
CA THR A 314 26.55 -26.23 20.76
C THR A 314 25.17 -26.84 20.57
N LEU A 315 25.14 -28.16 20.36
CA LEU A 315 23.90 -28.94 20.40
C LEU A 315 23.21 -28.71 21.76
N PRO A 316 21.86 -28.64 21.79
CA PRO A 316 21.12 -28.45 23.03
C PRO A 316 21.49 -29.54 24.04
N GLU A 317 21.72 -29.14 25.30
CA GLU A 317 22.10 -30.07 26.37
C GLU A 317 20.89 -30.96 26.71
N PRO A 318 20.98 -32.28 26.51
CA PRO A 318 19.86 -33.17 26.77
C PRO A 318 19.74 -33.45 28.27
N ASP A 319 18.53 -33.28 28.81
CA ASP A 319 18.15 -33.68 30.16
C ASP A 319 17.68 -35.14 30.14
N PHE A 320 18.62 -36.09 30.26
CA PHE A 320 18.28 -37.52 30.27
C PHE A 320 19.24 -38.38 31.09
N ASP A 321 18.66 -39.27 31.91
CA ASP A 321 19.39 -40.24 32.73
C ASP A 321 19.79 -41.50 31.94
N LEU A 322 21.11 -41.70 31.81
CA LEU A 322 21.67 -42.85 31.09
C LEU A 322 21.60 -44.13 31.93
N ALA A 323 21.21 -45.25 31.31
CA ALA A 323 21.14 -46.55 31.98
C ALA A 323 22.48 -46.98 32.65
N ASP A 324 22.36 -47.72 33.76
CA ASP A 324 23.48 -48.17 34.60
C ASP A 324 24.30 -49.29 33.96
N THR A 325 23.71 -50.08 33.07
CA THR A 325 24.38 -51.21 32.39
C THR A 325 24.76 -50.87 30.95
N ILE A 326 25.91 -51.37 30.48
CA ILE A 326 26.44 -51.11 29.12
C ILE A 326 25.50 -51.67 28.03
N GLU A 327 24.78 -52.74 28.36
CA GLU A 327 23.78 -53.36 27.48
C GLU A 327 22.52 -52.48 27.40
N GLY A 328 22.07 -51.89 28.51
CA GLY A 328 20.99 -50.90 28.54
C GLY A 328 21.32 -49.60 27.80
N VAL A 329 22.59 -49.17 27.80
CA VAL A 329 23.03 -47.99 27.02
C VAL A 329 23.06 -48.29 25.50
N ARG A 330 23.19 -49.55 25.09
CA ARG A 330 23.09 -49.95 23.68
C ARG A 330 21.64 -50.04 23.22
N THR A 331 20.76 -50.62 24.02
CA THR A 331 19.32 -50.64 23.69
C THR A 331 18.74 -49.22 23.61
N GLN A 332 19.13 -48.33 24.54
CA GLN A 332 18.78 -46.90 24.46
C GLN A 332 19.29 -46.21 23.19
N LYS A 333 20.42 -46.67 22.61
CA LYS A 333 20.94 -46.15 21.35
C LYS A 333 20.09 -46.64 20.17
N ASP A 334 19.80 -47.93 20.12
CA ASP A 334 19.05 -48.54 19.02
C ASP A 334 17.61 -47.98 18.98
N GLU A 335 16.98 -47.75 20.14
CA GLU A 335 15.67 -47.09 20.27
C GLU A 335 15.69 -45.64 19.74
N ARG A 336 16.73 -44.85 20.06
CA ARG A 336 16.87 -43.47 19.58
C ARG A 336 17.24 -43.41 18.10
N GLU A 337 17.97 -44.41 17.59
CA GLU A 337 18.27 -44.58 16.16
C GLU A 337 17.04 -45.02 15.35
N GLU A 338 16.06 -45.68 15.95
CA GLU A 338 14.77 -45.94 15.32
C GLU A 338 13.86 -44.69 15.33
N LEU A 339 13.86 -43.94 16.43
CA LEU A 339 13.09 -42.69 16.55
C LEU A 339 13.58 -41.61 15.58
N ILE A 340 14.89 -41.46 15.40
CA ILE A 340 15.44 -40.50 14.43
C ILE A 340 15.07 -40.85 12.98
N ALA A 341 14.96 -42.14 12.64
CA ALA A 341 14.55 -42.57 11.31
C ALA A 341 13.07 -42.20 11.06
N LYS A 342 12.18 -42.43 12.03
CA LYS A 342 10.76 -42.03 11.94
C LYS A 342 10.59 -40.51 11.81
N VAL A 343 11.30 -39.73 12.61
CA VAL A 343 11.27 -38.26 12.55
C VAL A 343 11.86 -37.73 11.23
N ALA A 344 12.86 -38.43 10.65
CA ALA A 344 13.41 -38.08 9.35
C ALA A 344 12.40 -38.32 8.21
N ASP A 345 11.69 -39.46 8.23
CA ASP A 345 10.66 -39.78 7.24
C ASP A 345 9.49 -38.79 7.31
N GLU A 346 9.01 -38.47 8.52
CA GLU A 346 7.96 -37.45 8.75
C GLU A 346 8.38 -36.06 8.25
N ARG A 347 9.63 -35.66 8.52
CA ARG A 347 10.19 -34.38 8.02
C ARG A 347 10.25 -34.36 6.49
N GLU A 348 10.60 -35.47 5.85
CA GLU A 348 10.66 -35.56 4.39
C GLU A 348 9.28 -35.40 3.75
N VAL A 349 8.23 -35.98 4.36
CA VAL A 349 6.84 -35.80 3.92
C VAL A 349 6.42 -34.33 3.97
N PHE A 350 6.64 -33.63 5.10
CA PHE A 350 6.29 -32.21 5.22
C PHE A 350 7.08 -31.30 4.27
N ASN A 351 8.37 -31.62 4.03
CA ASN A 351 9.16 -30.87 3.04
C ASN A 351 8.65 -31.08 1.61
N ARG A 352 8.18 -32.28 1.28
CA ARG A 352 7.58 -32.56 -0.03
C ARG A 352 6.27 -31.81 -0.20
N GLU A 353 5.40 -31.82 0.81
CA GLU A 353 4.15 -31.05 0.82
C GLU A 353 4.42 -29.56 0.66
N ALA A 354 5.38 -28.99 1.41
CA ALA A 354 5.79 -27.60 1.24
C ALA A 354 6.28 -27.30 -0.19
N LYS A 355 7.01 -28.22 -0.83
CA LYS A 355 7.47 -28.05 -2.21
C LYS A 355 6.34 -28.12 -3.24
N GLU A 356 5.32 -28.93 -3.00
CA GLU A 356 4.14 -29.02 -3.87
C GLU A 356 3.28 -27.76 -3.74
N GLN A 357 3.02 -27.29 -2.51
CA GLN A 357 2.26 -26.07 -2.27
C GLN A 357 2.97 -24.82 -2.82
N ARG A 358 4.30 -24.75 -2.71
CA ARG A 358 5.09 -23.69 -3.35
C ARG A 358 4.88 -23.66 -4.87
N LYS A 359 4.94 -24.80 -5.55
CA LYS A 359 4.71 -24.84 -7.00
C LYS A 359 3.31 -24.36 -7.40
N ILE A 360 2.30 -24.80 -6.64
CA ILE A 360 0.91 -24.40 -6.89
C ILE A 360 0.76 -22.88 -6.71
N ARG A 361 1.31 -22.32 -5.63
CA ARG A 361 1.35 -20.88 -5.40
C ARG A 361 2.04 -20.13 -6.55
N ASP A 362 3.23 -20.57 -6.93
CA ASP A 362 4.03 -19.94 -7.99
C ASP A 362 3.30 -19.98 -9.35
N GLU A 363 2.61 -21.09 -9.67
CA GLU A 363 1.76 -21.23 -10.87
C GLU A 363 0.53 -20.31 -10.82
N LEU A 364 -0.19 -20.26 -9.70
CA LEU A 364 -1.36 -19.39 -9.51
C LEU A 364 -0.97 -17.91 -9.58
N ASN A 365 0.14 -17.53 -8.97
CA ASN A 365 0.65 -16.16 -9.03
C ASN A 365 1.00 -15.75 -10.47
N SER A 366 1.59 -16.67 -11.26
CA SER A 366 1.84 -16.42 -12.69
C SER A 366 0.55 -16.21 -13.48
N GLU A 367 -0.47 -17.03 -13.24
CA GLU A 367 -1.79 -16.88 -13.87
C GLU A 367 -2.48 -15.58 -13.44
N LEU A 368 -2.30 -15.17 -12.19
CA LEU A 368 -2.82 -13.90 -11.65
C LEU A 368 -2.24 -12.71 -12.43
N LYS A 369 -0.91 -12.66 -12.62
CA LYS A 369 -0.26 -11.59 -13.40
C LYS A 369 -0.81 -11.49 -14.82
N GLU A 370 -1.02 -12.64 -15.48
CA GLU A 370 -1.52 -12.67 -16.85
C GLU A 370 -2.96 -12.18 -16.97
N ASN A 371 -3.83 -12.53 -16.01
CA ASN A 371 -5.23 -12.10 -16.03
C ASN A 371 -5.36 -10.62 -15.68
N LEU A 372 -4.58 -10.15 -14.71
CA LEU A 372 -4.55 -8.77 -14.32
C LEU A 372 -3.99 -7.86 -15.43
N ALA A 373 -2.93 -8.29 -16.13
CA ALA A 373 -2.43 -7.57 -17.31
C ALA A 373 -3.49 -7.41 -18.41
N LYS A 374 -4.30 -8.45 -18.65
CA LYS A 374 -5.42 -8.38 -19.60
C LYS A 374 -6.51 -7.43 -19.11
N ALA A 375 -6.83 -7.45 -17.83
CA ALA A 375 -7.83 -6.55 -17.25
C ALA A 375 -7.42 -5.08 -17.40
N ILE A 376 -6.14 -4.76 -17.19
CA ILE A 376 -5.58 -3.42 -17.42
C ILE A 376 -5.63 -3.03 -18.90
N GLU A 377 -5.40 -3.97 -19.81
CA GLU A 377 -5.53 -3.73 -21.24
C GLU A 377 -6.97 -3.28 -21.59
N PHE A 378 -7.98 -3.98 -21.07
CA PHE A 378 -9.39 -3.62 -21.28
C PHE A 378 -9.76 -2.29 -20.61
N ARG A 379 -9.24 -2.01 -19.41
CA ARG A 379 -9.40 -0.69 -18.76
C ARG A 379 -8.85 0.44 -19.62
N ASN A 380 -7.65 0.27 -20.18
CA ASN A 380 -7.03 1.27 -21.06
C ASN A 380 -7.82 1.43 -22.37
N GLN A 381 -8.33 0.34 -22.94
CA GLN A 381 -9.21 0.39 -24.11
C GLN A 381 -10.50 1.16 -23.80
N ARG A 382 -11.16 0.87 -22.68
CA ARG A 382 -12.36 1.59 -22.21
C ARG A 382 -12.10 3.08 -22.06
N ASN A 383 -10.99 3.46 -21.41
CA ASN A 383 -10.65 4.86 -21.18
C ASN A 383 -10.42 5.63 -22.49
N GLU A 384 -9.76 5.01 -23.47
CA GLU A 384 -9.57 5.61 -24.79
C GLU A 384 -10.91 5.75 -25.54
N ILE A 385 -11.80 4.76 -25.45
CA ILE A 385 -13.13 4.83 -26.04
C ILE A 385 -13.96 5.94 -25.37
N ASN A 386 -13.95 6.03 -24.04
CA ASN A 386 -14.67 7.08 -23.29
C ASN A 386 -14.20 8.49 -23.66
N LYS A 387 -12.89 8.66 -23.88
CA LYS A 387 -12.35 9.91 -24.40
C LYS A 387 -12.91 10.25 -25.79
N GLN A 388 -13.01 9.26 -26.68
CA GLN A 388 -13.63 9.46 -27.99
C GLN A 388 -15.14 9.75 -27.87
N VAL A 389 -15.85 9.11 -26.94
CA VAL A 389 -17.26 9.40 -26.63
C VAL A 389 -17.40 10.86 -26.21
N GLU A 390 -16.57 11.35 -25.30
CA GLU A 390 -16.58 12.74 -24.86
C GLU A 390 -16.34 13.74 -25.99
N GLU A 391 -15.34 13.48 -26.84
CA GLU A 391 -15.04 14.35 -27.99
C GLU A 391 -16.22 14.43 -28.94
N ASN A 392 -16.87 13.29 -29.23
CA ASN A 392 -18.07 13.25 -30.06
C ASN A 392 -19.28 13.90 -29.36
N LYS A 393 -19.47 13.72 -28.04
CA LYS A 393 -20.50 14.42 -27.24
C LYS A 393 -20.29 15.94 -27.30
N LYS A 394 -19.05 16.43 -27.16
CA LYS A 394 -18.71 17.87 -27.27
C LYS A 394 -19.04 18.44 -28.65
N ILE A 395 -18.72 17.71 -29.72
CA ILE A 395 -19.05 18.14 -31.09
C ILE A 395 -20.57 18.13 -31.31
N ARG A 396 -21.26 17.06 -30.91
CA ARG A 396 -22.72 16.96 -30.97
C ARG A 396 -23.41 18.10 -30.23
N ASN A 397 -22.96 18.42 -29.03
CA ASN A 397 -23.53 19.49 -28.21
C ASN A 397 -23.33 20.87 -28.86
N LYS A 398 -22.14 21.14 -29.43
CA LYS A 398 -21.90 22.37 -30.22
C LYS A 398 -22.84 22.47 -31.43
N VAL A 399 -23.00 21.39 -32.19
CA VAL A 399 -23.92 21.36 -33.33
C VAL A 399 -25.36 21.58 -32.87
N ASN A 400 -25.78 20.99 -31.76
CA ASN A 400 -27.11 21.21 -31.19
C ASN A 400 -27.32 22.65 -30.69
N GLU A 401 -26.30 23.28 -30.11
CA GLU A 401 -26.34 24.70 -29.76
C GLU A 401 -26.46 25.60 -31.00
N GLU A 402 -25.71 25.30 -32.07
CA GLU A 402 -25.82 25.99 -33.36
C GLU A 402 -27.23 25.85 -33.96
N ILE A 403 -27.80 24.64 -33.93
CA ILE A 403 -29.18 24.38 -34.34
C ILE A 403 -30.14 25.22 -33.50
N LYS A 404 -29.98 25.23 -32.17
CA LYS A 404 -30.84 25.99 -31.24
C LYS A 404 -30.75 27.49 -31.50
N ASN A 405 -29.56 28.01 -31.77
CA ASN A 405 -29.32 29.41 -32.09
C ASN A 405 -29.93 29.81 -33.44
N LEU A 406 -29.78 28.97 -34.47
CA LEU A 406 -30.43 29.14 -35.78
C LEU A 406 -31.96 29.12 -35.64
N GLU A 407 -32.50 28.16 -34.91
CA GLU A 407 -33.93 28.07 -34.64
C GLU A 407 -34.45 29.27 -33.83
N TRP A 408 -33.69 29.77 -32.86
CA TRP A 408 -34.03 30.98 -32.10
C TRP A 408 -33.98 32.26 -32.94
N SER A 409 -33.04 32.36 -33.87
CA SER A 409 -32.90 33.52 -34.77
C SER A 409 -33.98 33.57 -35.87
N SER A 410 -34.55 32.43 -36.25
CA SER A 410 -35.60 32.30 -37.28
C SER A 410 -37.02 32.69 -36.83
N GLY A 411 -37.20 33.33 -35.66
CA GLY A 411 -38.52 33.69 -35.14
C GLY A 411 -39.34 32.51 -34.58
N LYS A 412 -38.73 31.32 -34.45
CA LYS A 412 -39.37 30.11 -33.94
C LYS A 412 -39.77 30.24 -32.46
N LYS A 413 -39.07 31.09 -31.68
CA LYS A 413 -39.42 31.44 -30.30
C LYS A 413 -40.74 32.19 -30.21
N ASP A 414 -40.98 33.15 -31.10
CA ASP A 414 -42.23 33.90 -31.16
C ASP A 414 -43.38 33.00 -31.64
N LYS A 415 -43.10 32.09 -32.58
CA LYS A 415 -44.04 31.05 -33.01
C LYS A 415 -44.48 30.14 -31.86
N ILE A 416 -43.54 29.57 -31.10
CA ILE A 416 -43.83 28.70 -29.93
C ILE A 416 -44.56 29.47 -28.82
N ARG A 417 -44.19 30.74 -28.59
CA ARG A 417 -44.88 31.62 -27.62
C ARG A 417 -46.33 31.87 -28.03
N ILE A 418 -46.57 32.19 -29.29
CA ILE A 418 -47.91 32.43 -29.83
C ILE A 418 -48.74 31.13 -29.80
N GLU A 419 -48.16 29.97 -30.14
CA GLU A 419 -48.84 28.67 -30.06
C GLU A 419 -49.23 28.28 -28.62
N THR A 420 -48.34 28.52 -27.65
CA THR A 420 -48.63 28.25 -26.23
C THR A 420 -49.67 29.21 -25.65
N GLU A 421 -49.67 30.48 -26.06
CA GLU A 421 -50.72 31.45 -25.74
C GLU A 421 -52.08 31.05 -26.33
N ILE A 422 -52.11 30.62 -27.60
CA ILE A 422 -53.33 30.11 -28.25
C ILE A 422 -53.86 28.89 -27.49
N LYS A 423 -53.01 27.91 -27.16
CA LYS A 423 -53.40 26.72 -26.37
C LYS A 423 -53.96 27.10 -25.00
N LYS A 424 -53.40 28.11 -24.33
CA LYS A 424 -53.92 28.60 -23.04
C LYS A 424 -55.30 29.23 -23.20
N ILE A 425 -55.50 30.04 -24.23
CA ILE A 425 -56.80 30.66 -24.52
C ILE A 425 -57.85 29.59 -24.86
N ASP A 426 -57.51 28.64 -25.73
CA ASP A 426 -58.39 27.54 -26.13
C ASP A 426 -58.78 26.68 -24.90
N LYS A 427 -57.80 26.33 -24.04
CA LYS A 427 -58.07 25.61 -22.78
C LYS A 427 -58.96 26.41 -21.81
N ILE A 428 -58.82 27.72 -21.75
CA ILE A 428 -59.67 28.59 -20.91
C ILE A 428 -61.11 28.61 -21.44
N ILE A 429 -61.30 28.63 -22.76
CA ILE A 429 -62.62 28.57 -23.40
C ILE A 429 -63.27 27.20 -23.15
N GLU A 430 -62.51 26.11 -23.27
CA GLU A 430 -63.01 24.74 -23.09
C GLU A 430 -63.39 24.40 -21.63
N THR A 431 -62.63 24.91 -20.66
CA THR A 431 -62.74 24.47 -19.25
C THR A 431 -63.55 25.39 -18.34
N ARG A 432 -63.87 26.63 -18.74
CA ARG A 432 -64.54 27.62 -17.89
C ARG A 432 -65.87 28.10 -18.47
N VAL A 433 -66.88 28.21 -17.60
CA VAL A 433 -68.16 28.84 -17.94
C VAL A 433 -67.98 30.36 -17.95
N LEU A 434 -68.03 30.96 -19.14
CA LEU A 434 -67.76 32.38 -19.38
C LEU A 434 -69.03 33.12 -19.82
N ASP A 435 -69.06 34.44 -19.61
CA ASP A 435 -70.08 35.33 -20.20
C ASP A 435 -69.81 35.48 -21.71
N ILE A 436 -70.87 35.50 -22.53
CA ILE A 436 -70.83 35.58 -24.00
C ILE A 436 -69.91 36.70 -24.49
N LYS A 437 -69.87 37.84 -23.79
CA LYS A 437 -68.97 38.95 -24.15
C LYS A 437 -67.49 38.63 -23.94
N LYS A 438 -67.15 37.92 -22.86
CA LYS A 438 -65.77 37.55 -22.52
C LYS A 438 -65.28 36.39 -23.40
N GLU A 439 -66.16 35.44 -23.69
CA GLU A 439 -65.88 34.34 -24.62
C GLU A 439 -65.57 34.86 -26.04
N ASN A 440 -66.42 35.74 -26.57
CA ASN A 440 -66.18 36.37 -27.87
C ASN A 440 -64.88 37.19 -27.94
N GLN A 441 -64.48 37.82 -26.83
CA GLN A 441 -63.22 38.56 -26.76
C GLN A 441 -62.01 37.61 -26.78
N LEU A 442 -62.08 36.49 -26.07
CA LEU A 442 -61.02 35.46 -26.08
C LEU A 442 -60.89 34.81 -27.46
N VAL A 443 -62.01 34.50 -28.11
CA VAL A 443 -62.04 33.97 -29.49
C VAL A 443 -61.42 34.97 -30.47
N LYS A 444 -61.71 36.27 -30.32
CA LYS A 444 -61.11 37.31 -31.15
C LYS A 444 -59.60 37.41 -30.95
N ASN A 445 -59.15 37.42 -29.70
CA ASN A 445 -57.72 37.45 -29.37
C ASN A 445 -56.99 36.19 -29.89
N ALA A 446 -57.60 35.00 -29.79
CA ALA A 446 -57.04 33.78 -30.35
C ALA A 446 -56.95 33.84 -31.89
N ASN A 447 -57.95 34.41 -32.56
CA ASN A 447 -57.92 34.60 -34.01
C ASN A 447 -56.88 35.63 -34.47
N ASP A 448 -56.71 36.72 -33.72
CA ASP A 448 -55.68 37.72 -33.99
C ASP A 448 -54.27 37.11 -33.82
N LEU A 449 -54.05 36.33 -32.75
CA LEU A 449 -52.80 35.56 -32.55
C LEU A 449 -52.57 34.49 -33.63
N ARG A 450 -53.62 33.79 -34.09
CA ARG A 450 -53.53 32.84 -35.22
C ARG A 450 -53.17 33.54 -36.52
N LYS A 451 -53.58 34.79 -36.70
CA LYS A 451 -53.22 35.61 -37.87
C LYS A 451 -51.76 36.08 -37.81
N GLU A 452 -51.29 36.51 -36.64
CA GLU A 452 -49.87 36.80 -36.40
C GLU A 452 -48.99 35.58 -36.64
N LEU A 453 -49.41 34.38 -36.20
CA LEU A 453 -48.72 33.12 -36.46
C LEU A 453 -48.57 32.81 -37.96
N ALA A 454 -49.61 33.12 -38.76
CA ALA A 454 -49.60 32.88 -40.20
C ALA A 454 -48.73 33.87 -41.00
N GLU A 455 -48.42 35.04 -40.43
CA GLU A 455 -47.56 36.06 -41.04
C GLU A 455 -46.07 35.78 -40.81
N ILE A 456 -45.71 34.97 -39.81
CA ILE A 456 -44.34 34.50 -39.57
C ILE A 456 -43.98 33.47 -40.64
N LYS A 457 -43.28 33.91 -41.69
CA LYS A 457 -42.66 33.03 -42.68
C LYS A 457 -41.28 32.58 -42.18
N GLU A 458 -41.06 31.27 -42.12
CA GLU A 458 -39.72 30.70 -41.99
C GLU A 458 -38.93 30.97 -43.28
N ASP A 459 -37.71 31.47 -43.16
CA ASP A 459 -36.81 31.60 -44.31
C ASP A 459 -36.36 30.20 -44.78
N ASP A 460 -36.67 29.83 -46.03
CA ASP A 460 -36.35 28.52 -46.59
C ASP A 460 -34.85 28.17 -46.50
N LYS A 461 -33.97 29.19 -46.51
CA LYS A 461 -32.52 29.02 -46.34
C LYS A 461 -32.11 28.57 -44.95
N VAL A 462 -32.73 29.12 -43.90
CA VAL A 462 -32.43 28.74 -42.51
C VAL A 462 -32.89 27.30 -42.25
N LYS A 463 -33.93 26.87 -42.95
CA LYS A 463 -34.45 25.51 -42.89
C LYS A 463 -33.52 24.48 -43.53
N GLU A 464 -32.89 24.84 -44.64
CA GLU A 464 -31.89 24.01 -45.32
C GLU A 464 -30.60 23.90 -44.49
N GLU A 465 -30.09 25.01 -43.95
CA GLU A 465 -28.94 25.04 -43.04
C GLU A 465 -29.18 24.23 -41.75
N ALA A 466 -30.38 24.35 -41.15
CA ALA A 466 -30.75 23.57 -39.97
C ALA A 466 -30.88 22.07 -40.27
N ALA A 467 -31.31 21.69 -41.48
CA ALA A 467 -31.39 20.29 -41.89
C ALA A 467 -30.00 19.67 -42.08
N GLU A 468 -29.04 20.41 -42.64
CA GLU A 468 -27.65 19.95 -42.76
C GLU A 468 -26.98 19.77 -41.39
N LEU A 469 -27.22 20.69 -40.45
CA LEU A 469 -26.70 20.56 -39.09
C LEU A 469 -27.35 19.41 -38.33
N LYS A 470 -28.66 19.17 -38.52
CA LYS A 470 -29.33 17.99 -37.93
C LYS A 470 -28.72 16.69 -38.42
N LYS A 471 -28.46 16.57 -39.72
CA LYS A 471 -27.80 15.39 -40.27
C LYS A 471 -26.40 15.17 -39.67
N LYS A 472 -25.62 16.25 -39.50
CA LYS A 472 -24.32 16.17 -38.79
C LYS A 472 -24.48 15.74 -37.33
N SER A 473 -25.48 16.26 -36.63
CA SER A 473 -25.76 15.86 -35.24
C SER A 473 -26.15 14.39 -35.13
N GLU A 474 -26.99 13.88 -36.03
CA GLU A 474 -27.37 12.46 -36.12
C GLU A 474 -26.16 11.56 -36.38
N GLU A 475 -25.24 11.97 -37.26
CA GLU A 475 -23.99 11.24 -37.52
C GLU A 475 -23.09 11.14 -36.29
N TYR A 476 -22.95 12.22 -35.51
CA TYR A 476 -22.19 12.20 -34.25
C TYR A 476 -22.91 11.44 -33.13
N HIS A 477 -24.24 11.51 -33.08
CA HIS A 477 -25.04 10.72 -32.14
C HIS A 477 -24.89 9.22 -32.40
N ALA A 478 -24.98 8.77 -33.65
CA ALA A 478 -24.76 7.38 -34.01
C ALA A 478 -23.36 6.87 -33.61
N LYS A 479 -22.32 7.70 -33.80
CA LYS A 479 -20.96 7.37 -33.35
C LYS A 479 -20.82 7.27 -31.84
N VAL A 480 -21.51 8.15 -31.09
CA VAL A 480 -21.53 8.08 -29.63
C VAL A 480 -22.15 6.77 -29.16
N VAL A 481 -23.26 6.35 -29.77
CA VAL A 481 -23.92 5.08 -29.42
C VAL A 481 -22.99 3.88 -29.70
N GLU A 482 -22.37 3.83 -30.88
CA GLU A 482 -21.44 2.75 -31.25
C GLU A 482 -20.24 2.67 -30.30
N LEU A 483 -19.63 3.82 -29.96
CA LEU A 483 -18.50 3.87 -29.03
C LEU A 483 -18.94 3.53 -27.59
N SER A 484 -20.15 3.91 -27.18
CA SER A 484 -20.68 3.55 -25.86
C SER A 484 -20.85 2.04 -25.72
N GLU A 485 -21.38 1.38 -26.75
CA GLU A 485 -21.54 -0.08 -26.76
C GLU A 485 -20.17 -0.80 -26.71
N GLN A 486 -19.16 -0.27 -27.40
CA GLN A 486 -17.79 -0.78 -27.35
C GLN A 486 -17.12 -0.56 -25.97
N ALA A 487 -17.38 0.58 -25.32
CA ALA A 487 -16.88 0.84 -23.97
C ALA A 487 -17.49 -0.15 -22.97
N GLN A 488 -18.79 -0.43 -23.10
CA GLN A 488 -19.50 -1.36 -22.22
C GLN A 488 -19.04 -2.81 -22.43
N GLU A 489 -18.77 -3.23 -23.66
CA GLU A 489 -18.17 -4.54 -23.93
C GLU A 489 -16.77 -4.67 -23.31
N ALA A 490 -15.93 -3.63 -23.42
CA ALA A 490 -14.62 -3.61 -22.77
C ALA A 490 -14.74 -3.65 -21.24
N HIS A 491 -15.73 -2.95 -20.67
CA HIS A 491 -16.02 -2.98 -19.25
C HIS A 491 -16.47 -4.37 -18.75
N GLU A 492 -17.37 -5.04 -19.47
CA GLU A 492 -17.82 -6.39 -19.12
C GLU A 492 -16.66 -7.40 -19.19
N GLN A 493 -15.81 -7.30 -20.22
CA GLN A 493 -14.63 -8.16 -20.34
C GLN A 493 -13.65 -7.91 -19.19
N MET A 494 -13.41 -6.65 -18.84
CA MET A 494 -12.60 -6.25 -17.69
C MET A 494 -13.12 -6.89 -16.38
N LEU A 495 -14.41 -6.73 -16.07
CA LEU A 495 -15.04 -7.34 -14.89
C LEU A 495 -14.90 -8.87 -14.87
N SER A 496 -15.00 -9.51 -16.04
CA SER A 496 -14.83 -10.96 -16.14
C SER A 496 -13.42 -11.44 -15.79
N TYR A 497 -12.39 -10.60 -16.01
CA TYR A 497 -11.02 -10.90 -15.62
C TYR A 497 -10.77 -10.58 -14.15
N PHE A 498 -11.44 -9.57 -13.56
CA PHE A 498 -11.35 -9.34 -12.11
C PHE A 498 -11.89 -10.48 -11.29
N ARG A 499 -13.11 -10.93 -11.59
CA ARG A 499 -13.69 -12.10 -10.89
C ARG A 499 -12.79 -13.33 -10.94
N LYS A 500 -12.12 -13.57 -12.08
CA LYS A 500 -11.14 -14.66 -12.21
C LYS A 500 -9.87 -14.41 -11.40
N THR A 501 -9.43 -13.16 -11.32
CA THR A 501 -8.25 -12.77 -10.54
C THR A 501 -8.50 -12.97 -9.06
N ASP A 502 -9.68 -12.64 -8.54
CA ASP A 502 -10.05 -12.87 -7.13
C ASP A 502 -10.15 -14.35 -6.78
N GLU A 503 -10.71 -15.16 -7.68
CA GLU A 503 -10.73 -16.62 -7.55
C GLU A 503 -9.30 -17.20 -7.49
N ILE A 504 -8.38 -16.67 -8.29
CA ILE A 504 -6.97 -17.11 -8.29
C ILE A 504 -6.24 -16.61 -7.04
N ARG A 505 -6.52 -15.37 -6.58
CA ARG A 505 -5.94 -14.77 -5.37
C ARG A 505 -6.29 -15.59 -4.13
N THR A 506 -7.57 -15.88 -3.94
CA THR A 506 -8.04 -16.72 -2.82
C THR A 506 -7.41 -18.11 -2.85
N ALA A 507 -7.29 -18.74 -4.02
CA ALA A 507 -6.61 -20.02 -4.17
C ALA A 507 -5.09 -19.94 -3.86
N ALA A 508 -4.43 -18.84 -4.22
CA ALA A 508 -3.02 -18.61 -3.96
C ALA A 508 -2.75 -18.41 -2.45
N ASP A 509 -3.61 -17.67 -1.76
CA ASP A 509 -3.53 -17.45 -0.31
C ASP A 509 -3.74 -18.76 0.47
N GLU A 510 -4.69 -19.59 0.05
CA GLU A 510 -4.89 -20.92 0.61
C GLU A 510 -3.63 -21.79 0.45
N ALA A 511 -3.03 -21.81 -0.74
CA ALA A 511 -1.80 -22.54 -1.01
C ALA A 511 -0.63 -22.01 -0.16
N HIS A 512 -0.53 -20.68 0.03
CA HIS A 512 0.49 -20.06 0.86
C HIS A 512 0.33 -20.42 2.34
N LYS A 513 -0.90 -20.42 2.86
CA LYS A 513 -1.21 -20.84 4.23
C LYS A 513 -0.82 -22.30 4.49
N LEU A 514 -1.13 -23.19 3.54
CA LEU A 514 -0.72 -24.59 3.59
C LEU A 514 0.80 -24.75 3.53
N PHE A 515 1.49 -23.93 2.73
CA PHE A 515 2.96 -23.89 2.68
C PHE A 515 3.57 -23.49 4.04
N ILE A 516 3.09 -22.43 4.67
CA ILE A 516 3.56 -21.99 5.99
C ILE A 516 3.37 -23.10 7.03
N GLN A 517 2.20 -23.75 7.04
CA GLN A 517 1.91 -24.82 7.98
C GLN A 517 2.83 -26.02 7.78
N ALA A 518 3.03 -26.46 6.53
CA ALA A 518 3.96 -27.54 6.20
C ALA A 518 5.40 -27.19 6.60
N ARG A 519 5.85 -25.96 6.38
CA ARG A 519 7.19 -25.47 6.76
C ARG A 519 7.37 -25.40 8.28
N LYS A 520 6.35 -24.99 9.03
CA LYS A 520 6.35 -24.95 10.50
C LYS A 520 6.43 -26.37 11.08
N ASN A 521 5.65 -27.30 10.54
CA ASN A 521 5.68 -28.71 10.92
C ASN A 521 7.04 -29.36 10.60
N ALA A 522 7.61 -29.09 9.43
CA ALA A 522 8.94 -29.56 9.06
C ALA A 522 10.04 -29.00 9.99
N SER A 523 9.92 -27.75 10.41
CA SER A 523 10.85 -27.11 11.35
C SER A 523 10.76 -27.72 12.75
N ALA A 524 9.55 -27.94 13.27
CA ALA A 524 9.34 -28.60 14.56
C ALA A 524 9.95 -30.03 14.57
N LYS A 525 9.71 -30.80 13.51
CA LYS A 525 10.33 -32.12 13.34
C LYS A 525 11.85 -32.05 13.20
N HIS A 526 12.38 -30.98 12.62
CA HIS A 526 13.82 -30.75 12.54
C HIS A 526 14.44 -30.44 13.91
N GLU A 527 13.71 -29.77 14.80
CA GLU A 527 14.15 -29.55 16.18
C GLU A 527 14.13 -30.84 16.99
N GLU A 528 13.05 -31.64 16.90
CA GLU A 528 12.98 -32.98 17.49
C GLU A 528 14.17 -33.84 17.02
N PHE A 529 14.48 -33.80 15.72
CA PHE A 529 15.63 -34.49 15.14
C PHE A 529 16.97 -34.02 15.74
N LYS A 530 17.16 -32.71 15.98
CA LYS A 530 18.38 -32.17 16.61
C LYS A 530 18.54 -32.61 18.06
N VAL A 531 17.44 -32.67 18.82
CA VAL A 531 17.44 -33.14 20.21
C VAL A 531 17.81 -34.63 20.25
N ILE A 532 17.18 -35.46 19.42
CA ILE A 532 17.50 -36.89 19.36
C ILE A 532 18.96 -37.13 18.92
N LEU A 533 19.48 -36.33 17.99
CA LEU A 533 20.90 -36.36 17.61
C LEU A 533 21.83 -36.00 18.77
N SER A 534 21.49 -35.01 19.59
CA SER A 534 22.32 -34.62 20.74
C SER A 534 22.37 -35.72 21.80
N GLU A 535 21.26 -36.40 22.04
CA GLU A 535 21.17 -37.56 22.93
C GLU A 535 22.01 -38.73 22.42
N ILE A 536 21.92 -39.06 21.12
CA ILE A 536 22.78 -40.08 20.49
C ILE A 536 24.25 -39.71 20.63
N HIS A 537 24.60 -38.42 20.52
CA HIS A 537 25.96 -37.93 20.71
C HIS A 537 26.46 -38.15 22.15
N VAL A 538 25.62 -37.87 23.16
CA VAL A 538 25.93 -38.10 24.58
C VAL A 538 26.08 -39.60 24.89
N ILE A 539 25.19 -40.44 24.36
CA ILE A 539 25.25 -41.90 24.48
C ILE A 539 26.56 -42.44 23.88
N ASN A 540 26.92 -41.98 22.68
CA ASN A 540 28.17 -42.35 22.01
C ASN A 540 29.42 -41.89 22.79
N LYS A 541 29.37 -40.72 23.44
CA LYS A 541 30.44 -40.22 24.32
C LYS A 541 30.61 -41.10 25.56
N LYS A 542 29.53 -41.61 26.16
CA LYS A 542 29.59 -42.58 27.30
C LYS A 542 30.12 -43.95 26.85
N LEU A 543 29.69 -44.45 25.69
CA LEU A 543 30.19 -45.70 25.10
C LEU A 543 31.69 -45.61 24.72
N GLY A 544 32.14 -44.45 24.22
CA GLY A 544 33.54 -44.18 23.87
C GLY A 544 34.46 -44.00 25.08
N SER A 545 33.99 -43.34 26.14
CA SER A 545 34.76 -43.15 27.39
C SER A 545 34.95 -44.46 28.18
N SER A 546 33.97 -45.38 28.13
CA SER A 546 34.10 -46.73 28.70
C SER A 546 35.12 -47.61 27.95
N LYS A 547 35.19 -47.51 26.62
CA LYS A 547 36.27 -48.14 25.81
C LYS A 547 37.67 -47.60 26.16
N ASN A 548 37.79 -46.31 26.49
CA ASN A 548 39.06 -45.70 26.92
C ASN A 548 39.47 -46.09 28.36
N ARG A 549 38.50 -46.37 29.26
CA ARG A 549 38.79 -46.94 30.60
C ARG A 549 39.35 -48.35 30.51
N LYS A 550 38.82 -49.21 29.64
CA LYS A 550 39.37 -50.57 29.41
C LYS A 550 40.78 -50.56 28.81
N ARG A 551 41.11 -49.58 27.96
CA ARG A 551 42.46 -49.45 27.36
C ARG A 551 43.55 -48.95 28.32
N ARG A 552 43.20 -48.33 29.45
CA ARG A 552 44.19 -47.85 30.44
C ARG A 552 44.68 -48.95 31.39
N PHE A 553 43.97 -50.07 31.50
CA PHE A 553 44.36 -51.17 32.39
C PHE A 553 45.30 -52.19 31.73
N ASP A 554 45.35 -52.25 30.39
CA ASP A 554 46.25 -53.13 29.65
C ASP A 554 47.15 -52.32 28.70
N LYS A 555 48.31 -51.86 29.20
CA LYS A 555 49.50 -51.64 28.36
C LYS A 555 50.80 -51.55 29.17
N PRO A 556 51.83 -52.35 28.83
CA PRO A 556 53.19 -52.11 29.25
C PRO A 556 53.79 -50.92 28.50
N SER A 557 54.81 -50.32 29.11
CA SER A 557 55.52 -49.09 28.74
C SER A 557 55.98 -49.00 27.27
N GLY A 558 55.94 -47.77 26.74
CA GLY A 558 56.13 -47.47 25.32
C GLY A 558 57.56 -47.61 24.79
N SER A 559 57.67 -47.96 23.51
CA SER A 559 58.81 -47.67 22.63
C SER A 559 58.50 -48.12 21.19
N SER A 560 57.76 -47.33 20.42
CA SER A 560 57.64 -47.60 18.96
C SER A 560 57.40 -46.35 18.11
N SER A 561 56.75 -45.30 18.64
CA SER A 561 56.51 -44.06 17.86
C SER A 561 57.74 -43.12 17.78
N ASN A 562 58.61 -43.11 18.79
CA ASN A 562 59.78 -42.22 18.79
C ASN A 562 60.93 -42.66 17.88
N LYS A 563 60.97 -43.94 17.45
CA LYS A 563 62.04 -44.44 16.56
C LYS A 563 61.79 -44.05 15.10
N LYS A 564 60.54 -44.19 14.63
CA LYS A 564 60.15 -43.80 13.25
C LYS A 564 60.31 -42.30 12.99
N ASN A 565 59.95 -41.45 13.95
CA ASN A 565 60.13 -39.99 13.83
C ASN A 565 61.61 -39.56 13.78
N ARG A 566 62.53 -40.33 14.38
CA ARG A 566 63.96 -40.02 14.33
C ARG A 566 64.58 -40.41 12.98
N GLU A 567 64.20 -41.58 12.47
CA GLU A 567 64.64 -42.06 11.15
C GLU A 567 64.12 -41.20 10.00
N GLU A 568 62.89 -40.67 10.09
CA GLU A 568 62.35 -39.73 9.10
C GLU A 568 63.08 -38.37 9.11
N LYS A 569 63.52 -37.89 10.28
CA LYS A 569 64.30 -36.64 10.40
C LYS A 569 65.71 -36.77 9.84
N GLU A 570 66.41 -37.88 10.14
CA GLU A 570 67.75 -38.16 9.59
C GLU A 570 67.72 -38.27 8.05
N ARG A 571 66.62 -38.80 7.48
CA ARG A 571 66.40 -38.82 6.01
C ARG A 571 66.19 -37.43 5.43
N ALA A 572 65.44 -36.57 6.11
CA ALA A 572 65.21 -35.19 5.66
C ALA A 572 66.51 -34.37 5.64
N GLU A 573 67.40 -34.56 6.63
CA GLU A 573 68.73 -33.92 6.67
C GLU A 573 69.65 -34.40 5.52
N SER A 574 69.65 -35.70 5.20
CA SER A 574 70.41 -36.23 4.05
C SER A 574 69.89 -35.72 2.70
N ILE A 575 68.58 -35.49 2.59
CA ILE A 575 67.95 -34.91 1.40
C ILE A 575 68.35 -33.43 1.24
N PHE A 576 68.43 -32.69 2.35
CA PHE A 576 68.93 -31.31 2.36
C PHE A 576 70.39 -31.20 1.90
N ASP A 577 71.26 -32.12 2.33
CA ASP A 577 72.65 -32.15 1.86
C ASP A 577 72.77 -32.48 0.36
N LYS A 578 71.86 -33.30 -0.18
CA LYS A 578 71.79 -33.55 -1.63
C LYS A 578 71.34 -32.30 -2.40
N PHE A 579 70.44 -31.51 -1.84
CA PHE A 579 70.01 -30.22 -2.41
C PHE A 579 71.17 -29.23 -2.46
N LYS A 580 71.93 -29.09 -1.36
CA LYS A 580 73.09 -28.20 -1.26
C LYS A 580 74.21 -28.53 -2.27
N ASN A 581 74.28 -29.79 -2.69
CA ASN A 581 75.23 -30.27 -3.70
C ASN A 581 74.69 -30.20 -5.15
N GLY A 582 73.56 -29.53 -5.40
CA GLY A 582 73.06 -29.23 -6.75
C GLY A 582 72.43 -30.40 -7.50
N LYS A 583 71.99 -31.47 -6.81
CA LYS A 583 71.25 -32.58 -7.42
C LYS A 583 69.74 -32.30 -7.41
N LYS A 584 69.03 -32.76 -8.45
CA LYS A 584 67.57 -32.59 -8.57
C LYS A 584 66.83 -33.45 -7.53
N LEU A 585 65.85 -32.89 -6.83
CA LEU A 585 64.98 -33.59 -5.89
C LEU A 585 63.67 -34.04 -6.55
N SER A 586 63.12 -35.14 -6.03
CA SER A 586 61.76 -35.57 -6.35
C SER A 586 60.70 -34.82 -5.51
N THR A 587 59.44 -34.84 -5.97
CA THR A 587 58.30 -34.21 -5.29
C THR A 587 58.03 -34.79 -3.89
N GLU A 588 58.29 -36.08 -3.69
CA GLU A 588 58.16 -36.73 -2.37
C GLU A 588 59.25 -36.28 -1.39
N GLU A 589 60.47 -36.04 -1.88
CA GLU A 589 61.59 -35.55 -1.07
C GLU A 589 61.41 -34.08 -0.64
N LEU A 590 60.78 -33.24 -1.48
CA LEU A 590 60.42 -31.86 -1.15
C LEU A 590 59.33 -31.79 -0.07
N LEU A 591 58.33 -32.67 -0.14
CA LEU A 591 57.28 -32.77 0.89
C LEU A 591 57.86 -33.23 2.24
N LEU A 592 58.89 -34.07 2.22
CA LEU A 592 59.56 -34.52 3.44
C LEU A 592 60.35 -33.39 4.12
N LEU A 593 60.99 -32.51 3.36
CA LEU A 593 61.66 -31.31 3.88
C LEU A 593 60.65 -30.33 4.51
N GLN A 594 59.51 -30.10 3.83
CA GLN A 594 58.45 -29.22 4.31
C GLN A 594 57.80 -29.73 5.61
N LYS A 595 57.71 -31.05 5.81
CA LYS A 595 57.12 -31.67 7.01
C LYS A 595 57.96 -31.44 8.28
N TYR A 596 59.26 -31.20 8.15
CA TYR A 596 60.20 -31.11 9.28
C TYR A 596 60.84 -29.71 9.46
N ASP A 597 60.38 -28.69 8.74
CA ASP A 597 60.85 -27.29 8.80
C ASP A 597 62.39 -27.16 8.79
N ILE A 598 63.05 -27.94 7.92
CA ILE A 598 64.50 -27.86 7.73
C ILE A 598 64.78 -26.81 6.65
N ASN A 599 65.23 -25.62 7.08
CA ASN A 599 65.57 -24.47 6.22
C ASN A 599 67.01 -24.48 5.72
#